data_AF-A0A3C1BZ43-F1
#
_entry.id   AF-A0A3C1BZ43-F1
#
_cell.length_a   1.000
_cell.length_b   1.000
_cell.length_c   1.000
_cell.angle_alpha   90.00
_cell.angle_beta   90.00
_cell.angle_gamma   90.00
#
_symmetry.space_group_name_H-M   'P 1'
#
loop_
_entity.id
_entity.type
_entity.pdbx_description
1 polymer ?
#
loop_
_entity_poly.entity_id
_entity_poly.type
_entity_poly.pdbx_seq_one_letter_code
_entity_poly.pdbx_strand_id
1 'polypeptide(L)'
;PADDVEAKAMVKAAYAYVGPVYMRFGRAAVPVFHEEGYQFQIGKGEVLRDGSDVAIIANGLMVYEAIVAAQELAAKGVNAMVINMATIKPLD
;
A
#
# COMPACT_ATOMS: atom_id res chain seq x y z
N PRO A 1 -4.22 -4.84 3.08
CA PRO A 1 -4.94 -3.65 2.58
C PRO A 1 -4.64 -2.40 3.40
N ALA A 2 -4.26 -1.32 2.71
CA ALA A 2 -3.94 0.01 3.21
C ALA A 2 -5.18 0.90 3.40
N ASP A 3 -6.19 0.76 2.53
CA ASP A 3 -7.48 1.44 2.63
C ASP A 3 -8.67 0.55 2.16
N ASP A 4 -9.85 1.15 2.01
CA ASP A 4 -11.09 0.44 1.64
C ASP A 4 -11.12 -0.02 0.18
N VAL A 5 -10.61 0.80 -0.75
CA VAL A 5 -10.52 0.51 -2.18
C VAL A 5 -9.57 -0.66 -2.41
N GLU A 6 -8.38 -0.64 -1.80
CA GLU A 6 -7.45 -1.76 -1.88
C GLU A 6 -8.05 -3.01 -1.22
N ALA A 7 -8.69 -2.88 -0.05
CA ALA A 7 -9.36 -4.01 0.60
C ALA A 7 -10.38 -4.70 -0.31
N LYS A 8 -11.23 -3.91 -0.99
CA LYS A 8 -12.23 -4.42 -1.92
C LYS A 8 -11.59 -5.13 -3.11
N ALA A 9 -10.52 -4.57 -3.69
CA ALA A 9 -9.79 -5.19 -4.79
C ALA A 9 -9.09 -6.50 -4.36
N MET A 10 -8.46 -6.50 -3.19
CA MET A 10 -7.80 -7.68 -2.63
C MET A 10 -8.78 -8.81 -2.32
N VAL A 11 -9.99 -8.53 -1.82
CA VAL A 11 -11.02 -9.57 -1.58
C VAL A 11 -11.42 -10.25 -2.89
N LYS A 12 -11.59 -9.49 -3.97
CA LYS A 12 -11.88 -10.05 -5.30
C LYS A 12 -10.72 -10.92 -5.82
N ALA A 13 -9.48 -10.47 -5.65
CA ALA A 13 -8.30 -11.23 -6.03
C ALA A 13 -8.15 -12.52 -5.21
N ALA A 14 -8.43 -12.46 -3.90
CA ALA A 14 -8.43 -13.63 -3.03
C ALA A 14 -9.48 -14.67 -3.44
N TYR A 15 -10.68 -14.24 -3.84
CA TYR A 15 -11.72 -15.14 -4.36
C TYR A 15 -11.28 -15.86 -5.64
N ALA A 16 -10.55 -15.18 -6.52
CA ALA A 16 -10.07 -15.75 -7.77
C ALA A 16 -8.82 -16.64 -7.62
N TYR A 17 -8.11 -16.53 -6.48
CA TYR A 17 -6.85 -17.24 -6.26
C TYR A 17 -7.07 -18.72 -5.88
N VAL A 18 -6.30 -19.62 -6.50
CA VAL A 18 -6.32 -21.06 -6.17
C VAL A 18 -5.27 -21.36 -5.11
N GLY A 19 -5.70 -21.38 -3.86
CA GLY A 19 -4.85 -21.71 -2.72
C GLY A 19 -5.26 -20.96 -1.45
N PRO A 20 -4.57 -21.18 -0.33
CA PRO A 20 -4.87 -20.49 0.92
C PRO A 20 -4.46 -19.01 0.82
N VAL A 21 -5.35 -18.12 1.26
CA VAL A 21 -5.11 -16.67 1.35
C VAL A 21 -5.36 -16.20 2.78
N TYR A 22 -4.43 -15.39 3.29
CA TYR A 22 -4.61 -14.65 4.55
C TYR A 22 -4.70 -13.15 4.25
N MET A 23 -5.75 -12.51 4.76
CA MET A 23 -5.94 -11.06 4.67
C MET A 23 -5.99 -10.46 6.08
N ARG A 24 -5.20 -9.41 6.31
CA ARG A 24 -5.14 -8.68 7.59
C ARG A 24 -5.96 -7.39 7.50
N PHE A 25 -6.98 -7.26 8.34
CA PHE A 25 -7.85 -6.08 8.41
C PHE A 25 -7.63 -5.29 9.71
N GLY A 26 -7.79 -3.97 9.63
CA GLY A 26 -7.83 -3.07 10.78
C GLY A 26 -9.28 -2.85 11.25
N ARG A 27 -9.43 -2.35 12.49
CA ARG A 27 -10.73 -1.95 13.06
C ARG A 27 -11.01 -0.45 12.91
N ALA A 28 -9.98 0.38 13.03
CA ALA A 28 -10.11 1.83 13.00
C ALA A 28 -10.39 2.31 11.57
N ALA A 29 -11.11 3.43 11.46
CA ALA A 29 -11.19 4.15 10.20
C ALA A 29 -9.80 4.62 9.79
N VAL A 30 -9.49 4.51 8.49
CA VAL A 30 -8.24 4.95 7.90
C VAL A 30 -8.56 5.84 6.69
N PRO A 31 -7.67 6.78 6.33
CA PRO A 31 -7.84 7.57 5.11
C PRO A 31 -7.93 6.68 3.87
N VAL A 32 -8.82 7.05 2.95
CA VAL A 32 -8.94 6.44 1.63
C VAL A 32 -8.13 7.30 0.67
N PHE A 33 -7.17 6.70 -0.03
CA PHE A 33 -6.25 7.43 -0.91
C PHE A 33 -6.09 6.80 -2.29
N HIS A 34 -6.53 5.55 -2.50
CA HIS A 34 -6.67 5.01 -3.84
C HIS A 34 -7.95 5.55 -4.50
N GLU A 35 -7.83 5.94 -5.77
CA GLU A 35 -8.94 6.44 -6.58
C GLU A 35 -9.74 5.32 -7.26
N GLU A 36 -10.86 5.69 -7.87
CA GLU A 36 -11.65 4.79 -8.69
C GLU A 36 -10.84 4.34 -9.93
N GLY A 37 -10.67 3.02 -10.07
CA GLY A 37 -9.82 2.43 -11.13
C GLY A 37 -8.52 1.80 -10.63
N TYR A 38 -8.20 1.93 -9.34
CA TYR A 38 -7.09 1.20 -8.72
C TYR A 38 -7.13 -0.30 -9.05
N GLN A 39 -5.97 -0.85 -9.43
CA GLN A 39 -5.80 -2.25 -9.78
C GLN A 39 -4.82 -2.92 -8.82
N PHE A 40 -5.32 -3.93 -8.11
CA PHE A 40 -4.50 -4.77 -7.25
C PHE A 40 -4.01 -6.01 -8.00
N GLN A 41 -2.72 -6.33 -7.84
CA GLN A 41 -2.11 -7.58 -8.31
C GLN A 41 -1.37 -8.27 -7.17
N ILE A 42 -1.63 -9.57 -6.98
CA ILE A 42 -0.93 -10.37 -5.97
C ILE A 42 0.56 -10.45 -6.32
N GLY A 43 1.43 -10.14 -5.35
CA GLY A 43 2.89 -10.19 -5.54
C GLY A 43 3.45 -8.98 -6.29
N LYS A 44 2.74 -7.84 -6.29
CA LYS A 44 3.21 -6.59 -6.90
C LYS A 44 3.05 -5.45 -5.91
N GLY A 45 4.15 -4.74 -5.64
CA GLY A 45 4.15 -3.51 -4.88
C GLY A 45 3.74 -2.32 -5.75
N GLU A 46 3.11 -1.35 -5.12
CA GLU A 46 2.68 -0.11 -5.76
C GLU A 46 3.58 1.04 -5.31
N VAL A 47 4.20 1.72 -6.28
CA VAL A 47 4.95 2.95 -6.02
C VAL A 47 3.95 4.10 -5.97
N LEU A 48 3.71 4.63 -4.76
CA LEU A 48 2.79 5.74 -4.52
C LEU A 48 3.46 7.10 -4.70
N ARG A 49 4.78 7.14 -4.53
CA ARG A 49 5.59 8.35 -4.70
C ARG A 49 7.00 7.95 -5.11
N ASP A 50 7.53 8.60 -6.14
CA ASP A 50 8.94 8.48 -6.51
C ASP A 50 9.87 9.25 -5.56
N GLY A 51 11.13 8.80 -5.47
CA GLY A 51 12.17 9.45 -4.69
C GLY A 51 13.51 8.75 -4.86
N SER A 52 14.60 9.46 -4.59
CA SER A 52 15.98 8.99 -4.85
C SER A 52 16.80 8.75 -3.59
N ASP A 53 16.40 9.31 -2.45
CA ASP A 53 17.30 9.40 -1.30
C ASP A 53 17.09 8.24 -0.32
N VAL A 54 15.85 7.75 -0.23
CA VAL A 54 15.47 6.61 0.60
C VAL A 54 14.16 6.01 0.10
N ALA A 55 13.95 4.71 0.28
CA ALA A 55 12.68 4.04 0.03
C ALA A 55 12.01 3.65 1.36
N ILE A 56 10.75 4.06 1.52
CA ILE A 56 9.88 3.67 2.63
C ILE A 56 8.90 2.63 2.09
N ILE A 57 9.07 1.38 2.54
CA ILE A 57 8.19 0.26 2.17
C ILE A 57 7.26 -0.01 3.35
N ALA A 58 5.95 0.16 3.12
CA ALA A 58 4.94 0.02 4.16
C ALA A 58 3.79 -0.89 3.70
N ASN A 59 2.94 -1.30 4.65
CA ASN A 59 1.70 -2.03 4.36
C ASN A 59 0.63 -1.65 5.40
N GLY A 60 -0.64 -1.79 5.02
CA GLY A 60 -1.75 -1.48 5.92
C GLY A 60 -1.81 0.00 6.30
N LEU A 61 -2.24 0.28 7.53
CA LEU A 61 -2.39 1.65 8.04
C LEU A 61 -1.10 2.50 7.98
N MET A 62 0.07 1.86 7.98
CA MET A 62 1.35 2.56 7.92
C MET A 62 1.65 3.16 6.54
N VAL A 63 0.91 2.77 5.49
CA VAL A 63 1.12 3.31 4.14
C VAL A 63 0.76 4.79 4.10
N TYR A 64 -0.38 5.18 4.68
CA TYR A 64 -0.76 6.59 4.74
C TYR A 64 0.23 7.40 5.59
N GLU A 65 0.67 6.86 6.72
CA GLU A 65 1.72 7.50 7.54
C GLU A 65 3.04 7.66 6.77
N ALA A 66 3.40 6.71 5.91
CA ALA A 66 4.56 6.82 5.03
C ALA A 66 4.41 7.93 3.98
N ILE A 67 3.21 8.12 3.42
CA ILE A 67 2.90 9.24 2.51
C ILE A 67 3.12 10.57 3.24
N VAL A 68 2.54 10.72 4.44
CA VAL A 68 2.68 11.95 5.25
C VAL A 68 4.14 12.20 5.62
N ALA A 69 4.86 11.18 6.09
CA ALA A 69 6.28 11.29 6.42
C ALA A 69 7.12 11.69 5.19
N ALA A 70 6.82 11.17 4.01
CA ALA A 70 7.51 11.51 2.78
C ALA A 70 7.28 12.98 2.36
N GLN A 71 6.10 13.54 2.63
CA GLN A 71 5.81 14.96 2.44
C GLN A 71 6.61 15.84 3.42
N GLU A 72 6.66 15.46 4.70
CA GLU A 72 7.46 16.17 5.71
C GLU A 72 8.97 16.12 5.41
N LEU A 73 9.46 14.98 4.92
CA LEU A 73 10.85 14.81 4.49
C LEU A 73 11.18 15.68 3.28
N ALA A 74 10.26 15.81 2.33
CA ALA A 74 10.43 16.68 1.17
C ALA A 74 10.65 18.14 1.58
N ALA A 75 9.90 18.62 2.58
CA ALA A 75 10.08 19.96 3.15
C ALA A 75 11.45 20.18 3.82
N LYS A 76 12.16 19.08 4.15
CA LYS A 76 13.52 19.07 4.72
C LYS A 76 14.59 18.73 3.68
N GLY A 77 14.23 18.65 2.40
CA GLY A 77 15.14 18.36 1.29
C GLY A 77 15.45 16.88 1.09
N VAL A 78 14.64 15.96 1.63
CA VAL A 78 14.79 14.51 1.46
C VAL A 78 13.65 13.97 0.58
N ASN A 79 13.99 13.42 -0.57
CA ASN A 79 13.07 12.84 -1.54
C ASN A 79 12.91 11.34 -1.29
N ALA A 80 12.01 11.00 -0.37
CA ALA A 80 11.66 9.62 -0.04
C ALA A 80 10.66 9.01 -1.05
N MET A 81 11.03 7.87 -1.63
CA MET A 81 10.11 6.99 -2.35
C MET A 81 9.17 6.29 -1.36
N VAL A 82 7.90 6.12 -1.72
CA VAL A 82 6.92 5.39 -0.91
C VAL A 82 6.36 4.23 -1.71
N ILE A 83 6.46 3.02 -1.15
CA ILE A 83 5.96 1.80 -1.76
C ILE A 83 4.94 1.16 -0.82
N ASN A 84 3.72 0.98 -1.32
CA ASN A 84 2.70 0.14 -0.70
C ASN A 84 2.93 -1.32 -1.09
N MET A 85 3.31 -2.13 -0.10
CA MET A 85 3.57 -3.56 -0.26
C MET A 85 2.44 -4.38 0.37
N ALA A 86 1.28 -4.36 -0.27
CA ALA A 86 0.06 -5.00 0.25
C ALA A 86 0.15 -6.53 0.34
N THR A 87 0.96 -7.16 -0.52
CA THR A 87 1.29 -8.59 -0.43
C THR A 87 2.64 -8.82 0.22
N ILE A 88 2.64 -9.45 1.39
CA ILE A 88 3.86 -9.88 2.08
C ILE A 88 4.36 -11.23 1.54
N LYS A 89 3.43 -12.05 1.02
CA LYS A 89 3.73 -13.36 0.42
C LYS A 89 2.73 -13.68 -0.70
N PRO A 90 3.20 -13.93 -1.95
CA PRO A 90 4.56 -13.61 -2.41
C PRO A 90 4.84 -12.10 -2.28
N LEU A 91 6.09 -11.76 -1.99
CA LEU A 91 6.58 -10.39 -2.09
C LEU A 91 6.84 -10.08 -3.59
N ASP A 92 6.80 -8.80 -3.98
CA ASP A 92 7.30 -8.35 -5.29
C ASP A 92 8.80 -8.68 -5.44
#